data_AF-A0A822XDK6-F1
#
_entry.id   AF-A0A822XDK6-F1
#
_cell.length_a   1.000
_cell.length_b   1.000
_cell.length_c   1.000
_cell.angle_alpha   90.00
_cell.angle_beta   90.00
_cell.angle_gamma   90.00
#
_symmetry.space_group_name_H-M   'P 1'
#
loop_
_entity.id
_entity.type
_entity.pdbx_description
1 polymer ?
#
loop_
_entity_poly.entity_id
_entity_poly.type
_entity_poly.pdbx_seq_one_letter_code
_entity_poly.pdbx_strand_id
1 'polypeptide(L)'
;MNLCHDILFFFFPHLMMKANLGVLFPFGQVLVRFPTGERKERRFHNTDTIQSLYDYVDSLDCLNAEKYSLVSNFPRVVYGPEKHSLSLNEAGLHPQASLFVEVDS
;
A
#
# COMPACT_ATOMS: atom_id res chain seq x y z
N MET A 1 -30.12 -4.58 11.27
CA MET A 1 -29.13 -3.62 11.80
C MET A 1 -27.75 -4.24 11.64
N ASN A 2 -27.17 -3.94 10.48
CA ASN A 2 -25.76 -3.88 10.08
C ASN A 2 -24.81 -5.01 10.51
N LEU A 3 -24.71 -5.94 9.56
CA LEU A 3 -23.58 -6.79 9.18
C LEU A 3 -22.28 -6.57 9.96
N CYS A 4 -22.00 -7.53 10.83
CA CYS A 4 -20.64 -7.93 11.18
C CYS A 4 -20.15 -8.87 10.07
N HIS A 5 -19.48 -8.37 9.04
CA HIS A 5 -18.77 -9.23 8.08
C HIS A 5 -17.61 -8.51 7.36
N ASP A 6 -16.84 -7.73 8.10
CA ASP A 6 -15.61 -7.06 7.61
C ASP A 6 -14.35 -7.58 8.34
N ILE A 7 -14.36 -8.86 8.73
CA ILE A 7 -13.26 -9.51 9.47
C ILE A 7 -12.63 -10.68 8.66
N LEU A 8 -13.14 -10.99 7.47
CA LEU A 8 -12.63 -12.11 6.68
C LEU A 8 -11.41 -11.77 5.79
N PHE A 9 -10.58 -10.81 6.20
CA PHE A 9 -9.30 -10.51 5.52
C PHE A 9 -8.07 -10.61 6.44
N PHE A 10 -8.24 -10.97 7.71
CA PHE A 10 -7.12 -11.08 8.67
C PHE A 10 -6.65 -12.50 9.00
N PHE A 11 -7.26 -13.53 8.42
CA PHE A 11 -6.88 -14.92 8.68
C PHE A 11 -6.51 -15.63 7.39
N PHE A 12 -5.27 -15.50 6.93
CA PHE A 12 -4.51 -16.58 6.27
C PHE A 12 -3.07 -16.12 5.97
N PRO A 13 -2.07 -16.50 6.80
CA PRO A 13 -0.69 -16.48 6.35
C PRO A 13 0.01 -17.78 6.75
N HIS A 14 -0.36 -18.92 6.14
CA HIS A 14 0.47 -20.13 6.30
C HIS A 14 0.65 -21.00 5.06
N LEU A 15 0.06 -20.65 3.91
CA LEU A 15 0.34 -21.41 2.70
C LEU A 15 0.18 -20.58 1.42
N MET A 16 1.08 -19.64 1.19
CA MET A 16 1.47 -19.33 -0.19
C MET A 16 2.99 -19.34 -0.29
N MET A 17 3.47 -20.41 -0.91
CA MET A 17 4.82 -20.56 -1.39
C MET A 17 5.18 -19.35 -2.25
N LYS A 18 6.35 -18.77 -1.98
CA LYS A 18 7.02 -17.75 -2.80
C LYS A 18 7.35 -18.32 -4.19
N ALA A 19 6.37 -18.45 -5.07
CA ALA A 19 6.60 -18.49 -6.51
C ALA A 19 6.56 -17.05 -7.03
N ASN A 20 7.32 -16.74 -8.09
CA ASN A 20 7.42 -15.42 -8.73
C ASN A 20 6.05 -14.85 -9.16
N LEU A 21 5.28 -14.31 -8.22
CA LEU A 21 3.90 -13.87 -8.39
C LEU A 21 3.78 -12.62 -9.26
N GLY A 22 4.88 -11.85 -9.38
CA GLY A 22 4.98 -10.71 -10.30
C GLY A 22 4.83 -11.07 -11.78
N VAL A 23 4.93 -12.35 -12.17
CA VAL A 23 4.77 -12.79 -13.57
C VAL A 23 3.32 -13.19 -13.90
N LEU A 24 2.50 -13.54 -12.90
CA LEU A 24 1.14 -14.06 -13.15
C LEU A 24 0.07 -12.95 -13.18
N PHE A 25 0.30 -11.85 -12.48
CA PHE A 25 -0.62 -10.71 -12.45
C PHE A 25 0.17 -9.41 -12.56
N PRO A 26 0.15 -8.69 -13.70
CA PRO A 26 0.90 -7.45 -13.85
C PRO A 26 0.33 -6.31 -13.00
N PHE A 27 -0.88 -6.47 -12.45
CA PHE A 27 -1.54 -5.47 -11.62
C PHE A 27 -1.71 -5.96 -10.19
N GLY A 28 -1.58 -5.04 -9.23
CA GLY A 28 -1.85 -5.25 -7.82
C GLY A 28 -2.75 -4.17 -7.24
N GLN A 29 -3.31 -4.41 -6.06
CA GLN A 29 -4.23 -3.51 -5.37
C GLN A 29 -3.53 -2.91 -4.13
N VAL A 30 -3.50 -1.58 -4.05
CA VAL A 30 -2.90 -0.87 -2.91
C VAL A 30 -3.98 -0.08 -2.20
N LEU A 31 -4.15 -0.40 -0.92
CA LEU A 31 -5.00 0.31 0.02
C LEU A 31 -4.16 1.30 0.83
N VAL A 32 -4.47 2.58 0.73
CA VAL A 32 -3.87 3.65 1.55
C VAL A 32 -4.83 4.02 2.66
N ARG A 33 -4.35 3.95 3.90
CA ARG A 33 -5.08 4.32 5.11
C ARG A 33 -4.57 5.67 5.61
N PHE A 34 -5.45 6.65 5.64
CA PHE A 34 -5.14 8.02 6.05
C PHE A 34 -5.30 8.18 7.57
N PRO A 35 -4.57 9.12 8.20
CA PRO A 35 -4.70 9.41 9.63
C PRO A 35 -6.09 9.94 10.00
N THR A 36 -6.82 10.51 9.03
CA THR A 36 -8.23 10.94 9.19
C THR A 36 -9.21 9.78 9.33
N GLY A 37 -8.76 8.54 9.11
CA GLY A 37 -9.59 7.33 9.08
C GLY A 37 -10.09 6.95 7.69
N GLU A 38 -9.90 7.83 6.69
CA GLU A 38 -10.24 7.52 5.31
C GLU A 38 -9.39 6.38 4.74
N ARG A 39 -9.97 5.64 3.80
CA ARG A 39 -9.32 4.55 3.08
C ARG A 39 -9.51 4.77 1.59
N LYS A 40 -8.41 4.80 0.84
CA LYS A 40 -8.44 4.94 -0.62
C LYS A 40 -7.72 3.77 -1.24
N GLU A 41 -8.31 3.19 -2.27
CA GLU A 41 -7.78 2.00 -2.91
C GLU A 41 -7.63 2.23 -4.40
N ARG A 42 -6.52 1.78 -4.96
CA ARG A 42 -6.25 1.88 -6.41
C ARG A 42 -5.44 0.68 -6.88
N ARG A 43 -5.65 0.32 -8.15
CA ARG A 43 -4.83 -0.66 -8.85
C ARG A 43 -3.59 -0.01 -9.45
N PHE A 44 -2.46 -0.66 -9.29
CA PHE A 44 -1.17 -0.25 -9.82
C PHE A 44 -0.53 -1.38 -10.61
N HIS A 45 0.31 -1.04 -11.57
CA HIS A 45 1.13 -2.02 -12.26
C HIS A 45 2.28 -2.46 -11.33
N ASN A 46 2.76 -3.70 -11.49
CA ASN A 46 3.83 -4.25 -10.65
C ASN A 46 5.17 -3.49 -10.81
N THR A 47 5.38 -2.87 -11.97
CA THR A 47 6.52 -2.00 -12.28
C THR A 47 6.30 -0.54 -11.91
N ASP A 48 5.09 -0.16 -11.48
CA ASP A 48 4.89 1.20 -10.97
C ASP A 48 5.79 1.40 -9.76
N THR A 49 6.23 2.64 -9.56
CA THR A 49 7.21 2.95 -8.52
C THR A 49 6.51 3.40 -7.24
N ILE A 50 7.24 3.40 -6.13
CA ILE A 50 6.77 4.01 -4.89
C ILE A 50 6.44 5.49 -5.09
N GLN A 51 7.20 6.21 -5.93
CA GLN A 51 6.86 7.59 -6.27
C GLN A 51 5.43 7.71 -6.82
N SER A 52 4.99 6.78 -7.67
CA SER A 52 3.64 6.78 -8.21
C SER A 52 2.55 6.59 -7.16
N LEU A 53 2.86 5.99 -6.00
CA LEU A 53 1.96 5.95 -4.85
C LEU A 53 1.85 7.32 -4.18
N TYR A 54 2.97 8.01 -3.99
CA TYR A 54 2.98 9.39 -3.48
C TYR A 54 2.21 10.33 -4.41
N ASP A 55 2.47 10.27 -5.72
CA ASP A 55 1.74 11.07 -6.72
C ASP A 55 0.23 10.81 -6.66
N TYR A 56 -0.18 9.56 -6.41
CA TYR A 56 -1.58 9.22 -6.21
C TYR A 56 -2.14 9.82 -4.92
N VAL A 57 -1.42 9.73 -3.80
CA VAL A 57 -1.86 10.28 -2.51
C VAL A 57 -1.97 11.80 -2.58
N ASP A 58 -1.00 12.47 -3.20
CA ASP A 58 -1.00 13.92 -3.41
C ASP A 58 -2.19 14.35 -4.30
N SER A 59 -2.61 13.53 -5.26
CA SER A 59 -3.78 13.84 -6.11
C SER A 59 -5.14 13.70 -5.44
N LEU A 60 -5.21 13.13 -4.22
CA LEU A 60 -6.47 12.84 -3.54
C LEU A 60 -7.00 14.00 -2.68
N ASP A 61 -6.20 15.07 -2.49
CA ASP A 61 -6.52 16.21 -1.60
C ASP A 61 -6.99 15.79 -0.18
N CYS A 62 -6.59 14.59 0.26
CA CYS A 62 -7.00 14.00 1.54
C CYS A 62 -6.06 14.35 2.71
N LEU A 63 -5.00 15.11 2.44
CA LEU A 63 -3.94 15.41 3.40
C LEU A 63 -3.61 16.90 3.40
N ASN A 64 -3.60 17.52 4.58
CA ASN A 64 -3.17 18.91 4.78
C ASN A 64 -1.72 19.02 5.33
N ALA A 65 -0.91 17.97 5.18
CA ALA A 65 0.42 17.91 5.75
C ALA A 65 1.49 18.22 4.71
N GLU A 66 2.52 18.98 5.09
CA GLU A 66 3.66 19.29 4.22
C GLU A 66 4.59 18.08 4.01
N LYS A 67 4.64 17.17 4.98
CA LYS A 67 5.51 15.98 4.96
C LYS A 67 4.83 14.77 5.57
N TYR A 68 4.90 13.65 4.86
CA TYR A 68 4.38 12.37 5.32
C TYR A 68 5.19 11.22 4.71
N SER A 69 5.08 10.05 5.32
CA SER A 69 5.66 8.81 4.85
C SER A 69 4.59 7.75 4.65
N LEU A 70 4.75 6.92 3.61
CA LEU A 70 3.99 5.69 3.42
C LEU A 70 4.64 4.54 4.18
N VAL A 71 3.85 3.82 4.98
CA VAL A 71 4.35 2.79 5.90
C VAL A 71 3.56 1.49 5.76
N SER A 72 4.24 0.35 5.58
CA SER A 72 3.62 -0.98 5.61
C SER A 72 3.40 -1.47 7.04
N ASN A 73 2.44 -2.37 7.24
CA ASN A 73 2.17 -2.95 8.56
C ASN A 73 3.15 -4.08 8.94
N PHE A 74 3.36 -5.05 8.04
CA PHE A 74 4.21 -6.21 8.32
C PHE A 74 4.97 -6.72 7.07
N PRO A 75 6.31 -6.82 7.14
CA PRO A 75 7.16 -6.14 8.13
C PRO A 75 6.91 -4.62 8.07
N ARG A 76 7.08 -3.93 9.19
CA ARG A 76 6.94 -2.46 9.20
C ARG A 76 8.09 -1.85 8.42
N VAL A 77 7.78 -1.23 7.29
CA VAL A 77 8.75 -0.58 6.41
C VAL A 77 8.25 0.82 6.11
N VAL A 78 9.10 1.81 6.36
CA VAL A 78 8.86 3.20 5.94
C VAL A 78 9.43 3.36 4.52
N TYR A 79 8.62 3.87 3.61
CA TYR A 79 9.00 4.10 2.22
C TYR A 79 9.40 5.55 1.99
N GLY A 80 10.59 5.93 2.45
CA GLY A 80 11.13 7.28 2.27
C GLY A 80 11.69 7.55 0.86
N PRO A 81 12.24 8.75 0.63
CA PRO A 81 12.81 9.19 -0.65
C PRO A 81 13.80 8.21 -1.28
N GLU A 82 14.56 7.48 -0.45
CA GLU A 82 15.53 6.48 -0.88
C GLU A 82 14.91 5.26 -1.58
N LYS A 83 13.61 5.05 -1.40
CA LYS A 83 12.85 3.93 -2.01
C LYS A 83 11.94 4.38 -3.14
N HIS A 84 11.86 5.68 -3.45
CA HIS A 84 10.91 6.19 -4.45
C HIS A 84 11.08 5.55 -5.83
N SER A 85 12.31 5.20 -6.21
CA SER A 85 12.62 4.55 -7.49
C SER A 85 12.35 3.05 -7.52
N LEU A 86 12.08 2.40 -6.38
CA LEU A 86 11.77 0.97 -6.36
C LEU A 86 10.38 0.73 -6.94
N SER A 87 10.25 -0.33 -7.72
CA SER A 87 8.95 -0.82 -8.17
C SER A 87 8.14 -1.44 -7.02
N LEU A 88 6.82 -1.51 -7.17
CA LEU A 88 5.95 -2.18 -6.19
C LEU A 88 6.32 -3.66 -6.00
N ASN A 89 6.79 -4.33 -7.05
CA ASN A 89 7.27 -5.70 -6.97
C ASN A 89 8.55 -5.81 -6.13
N GLU A 90 9.55 -4.95 -6.39
CA GLU A 90 10.80 -4.92 -5.61
C GLU A 90 10.57 -4.51 -4.15
N ALA A 91 9.59 -3.64 -3.90
CA ALA A 91 9.19 -3.19 -2.58
C ALA A 91 8.35 -4.21 -1.78
N GLY A 92 7.95 -5.33 -2.41
CA GLY A 92 7.11 -6.36 -1.79
C GLY A 92 5.65 -5.92 -1.57
N LEU A 93 5.17 -4.92 -2.33
CA LEU A 93 3.81 -4.38 -2.25
C LEU A 93 2.84 -5.02 -3.25
N HIS A 94 3.36 -5.83 -4.17
CA HIS A 94 2.58 -6.62 -5.12
C HIS A 94 2.33 -8.04 -4.58
N PRO A 95 1.15 -8.66 -4.81
CA PRO A 95 -0.01 -8.19 -5.58
C PRO A 95 -1.01 -7.38 -4.77
N GLN A 96 -0.90 -7.35 -3.45
CA GLN A 96 -1.79 -6.59 -2.59
C GLN A 96 -1.01 -5.99 -1.43
N ALA A 97 -1.26 -4.71 -1.15
CA ALA A 97 -0.65 -3.99 -0.04
C ALA A 97 -1.65 -3.14 0.73
N SER A 98 -1.41 -3.01 2.04
CA SER A 98 -2.05 -2.01 2.88
C SER A 98 -0.98 -1.11 3.47
N LEU A 99 -1.03 0.16 3.11
CA LEU A 99 -0.12 1.21 3.58
C LEU A 99 -0.87 2.17 4.50
N PHE A 100 -0.13 2.77 5.40
CA PHE A 100 -0.57 3.86 6.27
C PHE A 100 0.16 5.13 5.88
N VAL A 101 -0.55 6.26 5.91
CA VAL A 101 0.05 7.58 5.86
C VAL A 101 0.41 7.99 7.27
N GLU A 102 1.71 8.21 7.51
CA GLU A 102 2.26 8.70 8.77
C GLU A 102 2.74 10.13 8.54
N VAL A 103 2.18 11.10 9.25
CA VAL A 103 2.54 12.52 9.12
C VAL A 103 3.71 12.81 10.06
N ASP A 104 4.76 13.46 9.55
CA ASP A 104 5.86 13.93 10.38
C ASP A 104 5.34 15.07 11.28
N SER A 105 5.58 14.96 12.59
CA SER A 105 5.15 15.96 13.59
C SER A 105 6.09 17.16 13.67
#